data_AF-A0A5E4KIV4-F1
#
_entry.id   AF-A0A5E4KIV4-F1
#
_cell.length_a   1.000
_cell.length_b   1.000
_cell.length_c   1.000
_cell.angle_alpha   90.00
_cell.angle_beta   90.00
_cell.angle_gamma   90.00
#
_symmetry.space_group_name_H-M   'P 1'
#
loop_
_entity.id
_entity.type
_entity.pdbx_description
1 polymer ?
#
loop_
_entity_poly.entity_id
_entity_poly.type
_entity_poly.pdbx_seq_one_letter_code
_entity_poly.pdbx_strand_id
1 'polypeptide(L)' 'MQKFYEEYKEHLHVVYFPSYSPELDPIEQSWRAVKKWLAIRYWENKSGLKKQLITAFEEGITMVPIYDYLRT' A
#
# COMPACT_ATOMS: atom_id res chain seq x y z
N MET A 1 4.04 21.38 -8.50
CA MET A 1 4.78 20.10 -8.48
C MET A 1 5.96 20.24 -7.52
N GLN A 2 6.29 19.25 -6.68
CA GLN A 2 7.55 19.28 -5.92
C GLN A 2 8.75 19.25 -6.89
N LYS A 3 9.86 19.93 -6.54
CA LYS A 3 11.06 20.01 -7.39
C LYS A 3 11.60 18.63 -7.80
N PHE A 4 11.52 17.66 -6.89
CA PHE A 4 11.92 16.27 -7.14
C PHE A 4 11.16 15.65 -8.33
N TYR A 5 9.83 15.80 -8.40
CA TYR A 5 9.07 15.20 -9.50
C TYR A 5 9.39 15.83 -10.86
N GLU A 6 9.74 17.11 -10.89
CA GLU A 6 10.16 17.77 -12.13
C GLU A 6 11.55 17.30 -12.58
N GLU A 7 12.48 17.15 -11.64
CA GLU A 7 13.84 16.66 -11.89
C GLU A 7 13.84 15.25 -12.50
N TYR A 8 12.93 14.38 -12.05
CA TYR A 8 12.87 12.98 -12.48
C TYR A 8 11.70 12.66 -13.42
N LYS A 9 11.11 13.64 -14.11
CA LYS A 9 9.90 13.44 -14.94
C LYS A 9 10.05 12.41 -16.08
N GLU A 10 11.27 12.16 -16.55
CA GLU A 10 11.54 11.15 -17.58
C GLU A 10 11.53 9.71 -17.01
N HIS A 11 11.65 9.58 -15.69
CA HIS A 11 11.70 8.29 -14.98
C HIS A 11 10.50 8.05 -14.05
N LEU A 12 9.75 9.11 -13.73
CA LEU A 12 8.59 9.05 -12.85
C LEU A 12 7.37 9.66 -13.54
N HIS A 13 6.36 8.82 -13.73
CA HIS A 13 5.04 9.27 -14.16
C HIS A 13 4.13 9.46 -12.95
N VAL A 14 3.83 10.71 -12.61
CA VAL A 14 2.88 11.02 -11.53
C VAL A 14 1.47 11.02 -12.09
N VAL A 15 0.63 10.13 -11.56
CA VAL A 15 -0.78 10.02 -11.96
C VAL A 15 -1.63 10.94 -11.07
N TYR A 16 -2.62 11.60 -11.67
CA TYR A 16 -3.60 12.37 -10.91
C TYR A 16 -4.38 11.47 -9.96
N PHE A 17 -4.51 11.89 -8.71
CA PHE A 17 -5.30 11.20 -7.69
C PHE A 17 -6.29 12.18 -7.07
N PRO A 18 -7.62 11.91 -7.14
CA PRO A 18 -8.62 12.81 -6.60
C PRO A 18 -8.57 12.89 -5.07
N SER A 19 -8.88 14.07 -4.54
CA SER A 19 -8.92 14.27 -3.09
C SER A 19 -10.01 13.43 -2.44
N TYR A 20 -9.75 12.97 -1.21
CA TYR A 20 -10.71 12.21 -0.38
C TYR A 20 -11.25 10.92 -1.05
N SER A 21 -10.48 10.28 -1.93
CA SER A 21 -10.91 9.08 -2.66
C SER A 21 -10.09 7.82 -2.29
N PRO A 22 -10.03 7.40 -1.00
CA PRO A 22 -9.23 6.25 -0.57
C PRO A 22 -9.64 4.92 -1.22
N GLU A 23 -10.87 4.81 -1.72
CA GLU A 23 -11.35 3.67 -2.48
C GLU A 23 -10.61 3.45 -3.81
N LEU A 24 -9.97 4.51 -4.33
CA LEU A 24 -9.16 4.44 -5.55
C LEU A 24 -7.68 4.15 -5.26
N ASP A 25 -7.24 4.24 -4.00
CA ASP A 25 -5.85 3.97 -3.64
C ASP A 25 -5.64 2.47 -3.40
N PRO A 26 -4.85 1.76 -4.24
CA PRO A 26 -4.59 0.34 -4.04
C PRO A 26 -3.90 0.04 -2.71
N ILE A 27 -3.17 1.00 -2.11
CA ILE A 27 -2.51 0.78 -0.82
C ILE A 27 -3.52 0.56 0.31
N GLU A 28 -4.70 1.17 0.22
CA GLU A 28 -5.76 1.01 1.22
C GLU A 28 -6.29 -0.42 1.24
N GLN A 29 -6.32 -1.09 0.08
CA GLN A 29 -6.68 -2.50 -0.01
C GLN A 29 -5.64 -3.39 0.64
N SER A 30 -4.35 -3.16 0.37
CA SER A 30 -3.24 -3.86 1.04
C SER A 30 -3.32 -3.69 2.56
N TRP A 31 -3.56 -2.46 3.05
CA TRP A 31 -3.70 -2.22 4.49
C TRP A 31 -4.92 -2.89 5.11
N ARG A 32 -6.06 -2.96 4.41
CA ARG A 32 -7.22 -3.73 4.87
C ARG A 32 -6.89 -5.21 5.04
N ALA A 33 -6.14 -5.79 4.09
CA ALA A 33 -5.71 -7.19 4.17
C ALA A 33 -4.74 -7.42 5.34
N VAL A 34 -3.72 -6.57 5.49
CA VAL A 34 -2.76 -6.64 6.61
C VAL A 34 -3.47 -6.53 7.96
N LYS A 35 -4.40 -5.57 8.12
CA LYS A 35 -5.14 -5.40 9.38
C LYS A 35 -5.96 -6.65 9.74
N LYS A 36 -6.58 -7.31 8.77
CA LYS A 36 -7.30 -8.57 8.99
C LYS A 36 -6.37 -9.70 9.43
N TRP A 37 -5.22 -9.83 8.77
CA TRP A 37 -4.21 -10.84 9.13
C TRP A 37 -3.62 -10.60 10.52
N LEU A 38 -3.38 -9.33 10.86
CA LEU A 38 -2.95 -8.93 12.19
C LEU A 38 -4.01 -9.22 13.25
N ALA A 39 -5.29 -8.94 13.00
CA ALA A 39 -6.34 -9.06 14.02
C ALA A 39 -6.46 -10.43 14.74
N ILE A 40 -5.93 -11.50 14.14
CA ILE A 40 -5.94 -12.86 14.69
C ILE A 40 -4.58 -13.34 15.20
N ARG A 41 -3.57 -12.47 15.25
CA ARG A 41 -2.20 -12.78 15.66
C ARG A 41 -1.79 -11.96 16.87
N TYR A 42 -0.93 -12.54 17.70
CA TYR A 42 -0.42 -11.87 18.89
C TYR A 42 0.87 -11.12 18.59
N TRP A 43 0.97 -9.89 19.12
CA TRP A 43 2.23 -9.19 19.30
C TRP A 43 2.17 -8.41 20.62
N GLU A 44 3.24 -8.52 21.41
CA GLU A 44 3.32 -7.88 22.73
C GLU A 44 3.76 -6.41 22.64
N ASN A 45 4.58 -6.10 21.63
CA ASN A 45 5.29 -4.82 21.54
C ASN A 45 5.52 -4.43 20.08
N LYS A 46 6.05 -3.22 19.88
CA LYS A 46 6.34 -2.65 18.56
C LYS A 46 7.25 -3.54 17.71
N SER A 47 8.23 -4.21 18.30
CA SER A 47 9.12 -5.13 17.58
C SER A 47 8.38 -6.37 17.09
N GLY A 48 7.51 -6.93 17.94
CA GLY A 48 6.60 -8.02 17.57
C GLY A 48 5.67 -7.62 16.43
N LEU A 49 5.04 -6.45 16.51
CA LEU A 49 4.18 -5.93 15.43
C LEU A 49 4.97 -5.76 14.12
N LYS A 50 6.20 -5.23 14.19
CA LYS A 50 7.05 -5.08 12.98
C LYS A 50 7.36 -6.42 12.33
N LYS A 51 7.67 -7.47 13.11
CA LYS A 51 7.90 -8.82 12.58
C LYS A 51 6.66 -9.36 11.88
N GLN A 52 5.50 -9.24 12.54
CA GLN A 52 4.21 -9.66 12.01
C GLN A 52 3.89 -8.92 10.69
N LEU A 53 4.12 -7.60 10.64
CA LEU A 53 3.97 -6.83 9.40
C LEU A 53 4.84 -7.37 8.27
N ILE A 54 6.15 -7.57 8.51
CA ILE A 54 7.07 -8.10 7.49
C ILE A 54 6.55 -9.44 6.94
N THR A 55 6.17 -10.36 7.83
CA THR A 55 5.61 -11.67 7.43
C THR A 55 4.37 -11.53 6.57
N ALA A 56 3.44 -10.62 6.89
CA ALA A 56 2.23 -10.42 6.08
C ALA A 56 2.53 -9.99 4.64
N PHE A 57 3.56 -9.16 4.44
CA PHE A 57 3.99 -8.73 3.10
C PHE A 57 4.78 -9.83 2.37
N GLU A 58 5.62 -10.59 3.08
CA GLU A 58 6.37 -11.73 2.51
C GLU A 58 5.46 -12.89 2.09
N GLU A 59 4.36 -13.14 2.82
CA GLU A 59 3.33 -14.14 2.47
C GLU A 59 2.45 -13.71 1.27
N GLY A 60 2.66 -12.51 0.71
CA GLY A 60 1.97 -12.04 -0.49
C GLY A 60 0.50 -11.66 -0.27
N ILE A 61 0.06 -11.57 0.99
CA ILE A 61 -1.33 -11.21 1.38
C ILE A 61 -1.71 -9.80 0.94
N THR A 62 -0.69 -8.97 0.66
CA THR A 62 -0.82 -7.57 0.30
C THR A 62 -0.79 -7.33 -1.20
N MET A 63 -0.61 -8.37 -2.02
CA MET A 63 -0.55 -8.23 -3.48
C MET A 63 -1.94 -7.95 -4.03
N VAL A 64 -2.22 -6.66 -4.21
CA VAL A 64 -3.41 -6.15 -4.89
C VAL A 64 -2.95 -5.66 -6.26
N PRO A 65 -3.61 -6.03 -7.37
CA PRO A 65 -3.29 -5.48 -8.67
C PRO A 65 -3.43 -3.96 -8.62
N ILE A 66 -2.30 -3.26 -8.84
CA ILE A 66 -2.31 -1.81 -8.96
C ILE A 66 -3.07 -1.48 -10.24
N TYR A 67 -4.04 -0.57 -10.17
CA TYR A 67 -4.81 -0.10 -11.31
C TYR A 67 -5.74 -1.12 -11.98
N ASP A 68 -6.29 -2.09 -11.26
CA ASP A 68 -7.34 -2.96 -11.84
C ASP A 68 -8.54 -2.14 -12.37
N TYR A 69 -8.77 -0.94 -11.84
CA TYR A 69 -9.78 0.01 -12.36
C TYR A 69 -9.38 0.72 -13.69
N LEU A 70 -8.12 0.63 -14.14
CA LEU A 70 -7.68 1.14 -15.44
C LEU A 70 -7.75 0.08 -16.56
N ARG A 71 -8.12 -1.16 -16.22
CA ARG A 71 -8.32 -2.24 -17.21
C ARG A 71 -9.70 -2.09 -17.85
N THR A 72 -9.86 -1.11 -18.74
CA THR A 72 -10.93 -1.03 -19.74
C THR A 72 -10.56 -1.78 -21.00
#